data_AF-A0AAV5TUF3-F1
#
_entry.id   AF-A0AAV5TUF3-F1
#
_cell.length_a   1.000
_cell.length_b   1.000
_cell.length_c   1.000
_cell.angle_alpha   90.00
_cell.angle_beta   90.00
_cell.angle_gamma   90.00
#
_symmetry.space_group_name_H-M   'P 1'
#
loop_
_entity.id
_entity.type
_entity.pdbx_description
1 polymer ?
#
loop_
_entity_poly.entity_id
_entity_poly.type
_entity_poly.pdbx_seq_one_letter_code
_entity_poly.pdbx_strand_id
1 'polypeptide(L)'
;MKPCPIGEYSTEFSVDGCQKCPDNFTTLYEAVNREEDCYLNCPPGSFATFGDNSTCTPCRIGTYEDEWGVLDQCNTCKRLST
;
A
#
# COMPACT_ATOMS: atom_id res chain seq x y z
N MET A 1 2.41 -17.27 17.43
CA MET A 1 2.82 -15.94 16.95
C MET A 1 1.68 -15.39 16.12
N LYS A 2 1.28 -14.14 16.36
CA LYS A 2 0.24 -13.48 15.55
C LYS A 2 0.96 -12.79 14.37
N PRO A 3 0.49 -12.94 13.12
CA PRO A 3 1.03 -12.18 12.01
C PRO A 3 0.84 -10.68 12.25
N CYS A 4 1.83 -9.87 11.84
CA CYS A 4 1.70 -8.42 11.91
C CYS A 4 0.58 -7.94 11.00
N PRO A 5 -0.33 -7.08 11.50
CA PRO A 5 -1.40 -6.55 10.68
C PRO A 5 -0.85 -5.62 9.59
N ILE A 6 -1.71 -5.28 8.62
CA ILE A 6 -1.40 -4.26 7.61
C ILE A 6 -1.00 -2.93 8.29
N GLY A 7 0.06 -2.31 7.77
CA GLY A 7 0.70 -1.12 8.34
C GLY A 7 1.86 -1.43 9.29
N GLU A 8 2.13 -2.71 9.56
CA GLU A 8 3.21 -3.16 10.43
C GLU A 8 4.04 -4.29 9.79
N TYR A 9 5.32 -4.37 10.17
CA TYR A 9 6.29 -5.38 9.75
C TYR A 9 7.07 -5.91 10.95
N SER A 10 7.69 -7.09 10.84
CA SER A 10 8.58 -7.61 11.90
C SER A 10 9.86 -8.18 11.32
N THR A 11 11.00 -7.60 11.64
CA THR A 11 12.30 -8.14 11.22
C THR A 11 12.77 -9.26 12.15
N GLU A 12 13.71 -10.08 11.70
CA GLU A 12 14.38 -11.10 12.54
C GLU A 12 15.04 -10.50 13.80
N PHE A 13 15.32 -9.19 13.80
CA PHE A 13 15.90 -8.45 14.92
C PHE A 13 14.87 -7.71 15.78
N SER A 14 13.58 -7.77 15.43
CA SER A 14 12.50 -7.13 16.18
C SER A 14 12.23 -7.90 17.47
N VAL A 15 12.99 -7.59 18.51
CA VAL A 15 12.87 -8.17 19.86
C VAL A 15 11.54 -7.84 20.56
N ASP A 16 10.83 -6.80 20.09
CA ASP A 16 9.63 -6.24 20.75
C ASP A 16 8.32 -6.46 19.98
N GLY A 17 8.33 -7.22 18.88
CA GLY A 17 7.14 -7.49 18.05
C GLY A 17 7.03 -6.62 16.80
N CYS A 18 5.80 -6.39 16.32
CA CYS A 18 5.54 -5.69 15.07
C CYS A 18 5.92 -4.21 15.14
N GLN A 19 6.74 -3.77 14.21
CA GLN A 19 7.14 -2.38 13.98
C GLN A 19 6.17 -1.73 12.99
N LYS A 20 5.83 -0.47 13.22
CA LYS A 20 5.00 0.30 12.29
C LYS A 20 5.80 0.74 11.07
N CYS A 21 5.16 0.76 9.92
CA CYS A 21 5.71 1.42 8.75
C CYS A 21 5.96 2.92 8.99
N PRO A 22 6.90 3.54 8.26
CA PRO A 22 7.11 4.98 8.27
C PRO A 22 5.85 5.79 7.94
N ASP A 23 5.84 7.07 8.30
CA ASP A 23 4.71 7.96 8.04
C ASP A 23 4.37 8.02 6.54
N ASN A 24 3.08 7.87 6.23
CA ASN A 24 2.55 7.72 4.86
C ASN A 24 2.92 6.42 4.15
N PHE A 25 3.44 5.41 4.85
CA PHE A 25 3.67 4.07 4.30
C PHE A 25 2.81 3.02 5.00
N THR A 26 2.53 1.93 4.29
CA THR A 26 1.76 0.79 4.75
C THR A 26 2.28 -0.49 4.10
N THR A 27 2.10 -1.63 4.74
CA THR A 27 2.28 -2.93 4.10
C THR A 27 1.06 -3.29 3.24
N LEU A 28 1.24 -4.19 2.28
CA LEU A 28 0.16 -4.64 1.40
C LEU A 28 -0.55 -5.89 1.90
N TYR A 29 0.12 -6.64 2.75
CA TYR A 29 -0.34 -7.90 3.29
C TYR A 29 0.15 -8.01 4.73
N GLU A 30 -0.50 -8.89 5.48
CA GLU A 30 -0.08 -9.19 6.84
C GLU A 30 1.22 -10.01 6.85
N ALA A 31 1.88 -10.09 8.00
CA ALA A 31 3.09 -10.89 8.22
C ALA A 31 4.31 -10.49 7.38
N VAL A 32 4.38 -9.22 6.97
CA VAL A 32 5.59 -8.65 6.35
C VAL A 32 6.74 -8.67 7.35
N ASN A 33 7.94 -9.03 6.86
CA ASN A 33 9.12 -9.18 7.71
C ASN A 33 10.30 -8.25 7.37
N ARG A 34 10.05 -7.26 6.51
CA ARG A 34 11.05 -6.27 6.09
C ARG A 34 10.43 -4.89 6.03
N GLU A 35 11.23 -3.90 6.37
CA GLU A 35 10.82 -2.49 6.25
C GLU A 35 10.68 -2.06 4.79
N GLU A 36 11.46 -2.65 3.89
CA GLU A 36 11.42 -2.35 2.46
C GLU A 36 10.08 -2.70 1.79
N ASP A 37 9.28 -3.55 2.44
CA ASP A 37 7.93 -3.94 2.01
C ASP A 37 6.85 -3.00 2.59
N CYS A 38 7.25 -1.90 3.25
CA CYS A 38 6.39 -0.77 3.51
C CYS A 38 6.33 0.12 2.26
N TYR A 39 5.15 0.23 1.68
CA TYR A 39 4.91 1.01 0.48
C TYR A 39 4.11 2.29 0.76
N LEU A 40 4.24 3.31 -0.07
CA LEU A 40 3.62 4.63 0.06
C LEU A 40 2.11 4.49 -0.02
N ASN A 41 1.46 4.77 1.10
CA ASN A 41 0.02 4.69 1.26
C ASN A 41 -0.66 5.85 0.52
N CYS A 42 -1.08 5.61 -0.71
CA CYS A 42 -1.69 6.63 -1.53
C CYS A 42 -3.16 6.87 -1.15
N PRO A 43 -3.60 8.14 -1.18
CA PRO A 43 -5.01 8.47 -0.96
C PRO A 43 -5.87 7.98 -2.13
N PRO A 44 -7.17 7.76 -1.90
CA PRO A 44 -8.13 7.48 -2.96
C PRO A 44 -8.00 8.46 -4.13
N GLY A 45 -8.08 7.91 -5.34
CA GLY A 45 -7.86 8.63 -6.59
C GLY A 45 -6.38 8.75 -6.99
N SER A 46 -5.45 8.11 -6.29
CA SER A 46 -4.03 8.03 -6.66
C SER A 46 -3.46 6.63 -6.46
N PHE A 47 -2.36 6.32 -7.16
CA PHE A 47 -1.66 5.04 -7.09
C PHE A 47 -0.14 5.25 -7.07
N ALA A 48 0.63 4.28 -6.61
CA ALA A 48 2.09 4.31 -6.63
C ALA A 48 2.61 2.96 -7.13
N THR A 49 3.53 2.99 -8.10
CA THR A 49 4.12 1.77 -8.63
C THR A 49 5.14 1.20 -7.64
N PHE A 50 5.25 -0.12 -7.59
CA PHE A 50 6.14 -0.82 -6.67
C PHE A 50 7.62 -0.41 -6.80
N GLY A 51 8.04 0.03 -7.99
CA GLY A 51 9.40 0.49 -8.27
C GLY A 51 9.64 1.98 -7.98
N ASP A 52 8.59 2.80 -7.97
CA ASP A 52 8.64 4.25 -7.76
C ASP A 52 7.69 4.64 -6.63
N ASN A 53 8.04 4.16 -5.44
CA ASN A 53 7.27 4.33 -4.23
C ASN A 53 7.48 5.71 -3.54
N SER A 54 7.86 6.70 -4.34
CA SER A 54 8.27 8.03 -3.87
C SER A 54 7.16 9.07 -4.03
N THR A 55 6.20 8.84 -4.95
CA THR A 55 5.13 9.79 -5.23
C THR A 55 3.84 9.07 -5.65
N CYS A 56 2.72 9.50 -5.09
CA CYS A 56 1.40 9.07 -5.53
C CYS A 56 1.02 9.76 -6.84
N THR A 57 0.81 8.96 -7.88
CA THR A 57 0.35 9.42 -9.19
C THR A 57 -1.17 9.45 -9.23
N PRO A 58 -1.81 10.56 -9.60
CA PRO A 58 -3.26 10.62 -9.70
C PRO A 58 -3.79 9.68 -10.80
N CYS A 59 -4.92 9.06 -10.52
CA CYS A 59 -5.65 8.24 -11.49
C CYS A 59 -6.05 9.08 -12.70
N ARG A 60 -5.89 8.51 -13.90
CA ARG A 60 -6.31 9.17 -15.14
C ARG A 60 -7.83 9.17 -15.28
N ILE A 61 -8.35 10.09 -16.08
CA ILE A 61 -9.79 10.12 -16.41
C ILE A 61 -10.20 8.76 -16.99
N GLY A 62 -11.29 8.19 -16.46
CA GLY A 62 -11.76 6.86 -16.84
C GLY A 62 -11.20 5.73 -15.97
N THR A 63 -10.36 6.05 -14.98
CA THR A 63 -9.92 5.16 -13.91
C THR A 63 -10.21 5.79 -12.56
N TYR A 64 -10.33 4.97 -11.51
CA TYR A 64 -10.57 5.40 -10.16
C TYR A 64 -9.78 4.53 -9.18
N GLU A 65 -9.62 5.07 -7.97
CA GLU A 65 -9.21 4.30 -6.82
C GLU A 65 -10.02 4.76 -5.61
N ASP A 66 -10.66 3.84 -4.91
CA ASP A 66 -11.57 4.13 -3.81
C ASP A 66 -10.99 3.82 -2.43
N GLU A 67 -9.87 3.09 -2.36
CA GLU A 67 -9.21 2.76 -1.11
C GLU A 67 -7.87 3.48 -0.92
N TRP A 68 -7.40 3.50 0.33
CA TRP A 68 -6.03 3.87 0.64
C TRP A 68 -5.13 2.66 0.41
N GLY A 69 -4.00 2.85 -0.26
CA GLY A 69 -3.05 1.76 -0.40
C GLY A 69 -2.03 1.98 -1.49
N VAL A 70 -1.42 0.87 -1.90
CA VAL A 70 -0.37 0.86 -2.91
C VAL A 70 -0.84 -0.02 -4.04
N LEU A 71 -1.10 0.60 -5.18
CA LEU A 71 -1.59 -0.09 -6.36
C LEU A 71 -0.67 0.21 -7.50
N ASP A 72 -0.35 -0.82 -8.28
CA ASP A 72 0.44 -0.64 -9.49
C ASP A 72 -0.32 0.15 -10.56
N GLN A 73 -1.66 0.18 -10.47
CA GLN A 73 -2.55 0.86 -11.40
C GLN A 73 -3.93 1.11 -10.78
N CYS A 74 -4.60 2.18 -11.23
CA CYS A 74 -5.99 2.45 -10.87
C CYS A 74 -6.97 1.49 -11.55
N ASN A 75 -8.11 1.28 -10.90
CA ASN A 75 -9.22 0.48 -11.41
C ASN A 75 -9.90 1.20 -12.60
N THR A 76 -10.16 0.48 -13.69
CA THR A 76 -10.88 1.07 -14.84
C THR A 76 -12.35 1.27 -14.48
N CYS A 77 -12.90 2.45 -14.78
CA CYS A 77 -14.33 2.69 -14.68
C CYS A 77 -15.05 1.71 -15.61
N LYS A 78 -15.76 0.72 -15.04
CA LYS A 78 -16.67 -0.11 -15.82
C LYS A 78 -17.84 0.79 -16.22
N ARG A 79 -17.96 1.04 -17.52
CA ARG A 79 -19.18 1.63 -18.05
C ARG A 79 -20.29 0.63 -17.74
N LEU A 80 -21.22 0.99 -16.86
CA LEU A 80 -22.41 0.19 -16.63
C LEU A 80 -23.11 0.06 -17.99
N SER A 81 -22.94 -1.08 -18.63
CA SER A 81 -23.64 -1.44 -19.85
C SER A 81 -25.10 -1.66 -19.46
N THR A 82 -25.93 -0.65 -19.74
CA THR A 82 -27.39 -0.77 -19.79
C THR A 82 -27.80 -1.29 -21.15
#